data_AF-A0A0B6ZGY3-F1
#
_entry.id   AF-A0A0B6ZGY3-F1
#
_cell.length_a   1.000
_cell.length_b   1.000
_cell.length_c   1.000
_cell.angle_alpha   90.00
_cell.angle_beta   90.00
_cell.angle_gamma   90.00
#
_symmetry.space_group_name_H-M   'P 1'
#
loop_
_entity.id
_entity.type
_entity.pdbx_description
1 polymer ?
#
loop_
_entity_poly.entity_id
_entity_poly.type
_entity_poly.pdbx_seq_one_letter_code
_entity_poly.pdbx_strand_id
1 'polypeptide(L)'
;MDRAGRRTLHLLGLGGMLIFSILITLSLALRQFVSWFNILSIVVSLLYVASFALGPGSIPWLIVAELFSQGPRPAAMSVSVLVNWISNFIVGYTFPHLQRALGNYTFIPFSVLLLLFWLFTYFYVKETKNKTFQEVSASWRQKDDNISQVNTESSHLVP
;
A
#
# COMPACT_ATOMS: atom_id res chain seq x y z
N MET A 1 17.14 -0.23 -0.23
CA MET A 1 15.97 -0.35 0.68
C MET A 1 16.38 -0.24 2.14
N ASP A 2 17.60 -0.66 2.50
CA ASP A 2 18.07 -0.80 3.89
C ASP A 2 18.39 0.52 4.62
N ARG A 3 18.61 1.63 3.90
CA ARG A 3 18.92 2.94 4.51
C ARG A 3 17.70 3.84 4.75
N ALA A 4 16.73 3.86 3.83
CA ALA A 4 15.65 4.86 3.81
C ALA A 4 14.42 4.53 4.69
N GLY A 5 14.25 3.29 5.15
CA GLY A 5 13.06 2.90 5.92
C GLY A 5 11.85 2.62 5.01
N ARG A 6 11.22 1.45 5.21
CA ARG A 6 10.20 0.91 4.29
C ARG A 6 8.96 1.80 4.23
N ARG A 7 8.53 2.37 5.37
CA ARG A 7 7.43 3.33 5.44
C ARG A 7 7.69 4.61 4.64
N THR A 8 8.87 5.20 4.80
CA THR A 8 9.26 6.42 4.09
C THR A 8 9.28 6.18 2.59
N LEU A 9 9.77 5.02 2.13
CA LEU A 9 9.76 4.65 0.71
C LEU A 9 8.33 4.45 0.18
N HIS A 10 7.42 3.88 0.99
CA HIS A 10 6.01 3.75 0.63
C HIS A 10 5.32 5.10 0.47
N LEU A 11 5.49 5.99 1.46
CA LEU A 11 4.90 7.32 1.47
C LEU A 11 5.47 8.20 0.36
N LEU A 12 6.76 8.09 0.04
CA LEU A 12 7.38 8.75 -1.10
C LEU A 12 6.82 8.24 -2.42
N GLY A 13 6.69 6.92 -2.58
CA GLY A 13 6.11 6.32 -3.78
C GLY A 13 4.65 6.72 -3.99
N LEU A 14 3.82 6.62 -2.93
CA LEU A 14 2.41 7.03 -2.97
C LEU A 14 2.26 8.55 -3.20
N GLY A 15 3.10 9.37 -2.58
CA GLY A 15 3.11 10.82 -2.78
C GLY A 15 3.54 11.20 -4.20
N GLY A 16 4.57 10.54 -4.73
CA GLY A 16 5.00 10.71 -6.12
C GLY A 16 3.91 10.32 -7.11
N MET A 17 3.23 9.19 -6.89
CA MET A 17 2.10 8.76 -7.70
C MET A 17 0.94 9.77 -7.67
N LEU A 18 0.63 10.35 -6.50
CA LEU A 18 -0.39 11.39 -6.38
C LEU A 18 -0.06 12.60 -7.26
N ILE A 19 1.18 13.11 -7.15
CA ILE A 19 1.66 14.26 -7.93
C ILE A 19 1.62 13.94 -9.42
N PHE A 20 2.15 12.79 -9.83
CA PHE A 20 2.16 12.40 -11.25
C PHE A 20 0.75 12.15 -11.81
N SER A 21 -0.18 11.64 -11.01
CA SER A 21 -1.59 11.47 -11.43
C SER A 21 -2.28 12.82 -11.72
N ILE A 22 -2.02 13.83 -10.89
CA ILE A 22 -2.52 15.20 -11.12
C ILE A 22 -1.87 15.78 -12.38
N LEU A 23 -0.56 15.60 -12.57
CA LEU A 23 0.17 16.06 -13.75
C LEU A 23 -0.31 15.38 -15.04
N ILE A 24 -0.66 14.09 -15.01
CA ILE A 24 -1.27 13.38 -16.15
C ILE A 24 -2.64 14.00 -16.48
N THR A 25 -3.48 14.21 -15.47
CA THR A 25 -4.80 14.83 -15.64
C THR A 25 -4.68 16.23 -16.27
N LEU A 26 -3.74 17.05 -15.78
CA LEU A 26 -3.49 18.39 -16.31
C LEU A 26 -2.94 18.33 -17.75
N SER A 27 -2.03 17.41 -18.03
CA SER A 27 -1.44 17.22 -19.37
C SER A 27 -2.50 16.76 -20.38
N LEU A 28 -3.43 15.89 -19.99
CA LEU A 28 -4.57 15.50 -20.83
C LEU A 28 -5.54 16.66 -21.05
N ALA A 29 -5.85 17.45 -20.02
CA ALA A 29 -6.75 18.60 -20.14
C ALA A 29 -6.20 19.68 -21.10
N LEU A 30 -4.89 19.90 -21.09
CA LEU A 30 -4.20 20.90 -21.92
C LEU A 30 -3.76 20.37 -23.31
N ARG A 31 -3.92 19.07 -23.55
CA ARG A 31 -3.54 18.38 -24.81
C ARG A 31 -4.11 19.04 -26.06
N GLN A 32 -5.31 19.61 -25.97
CA GLN A 32 -6.02 20.25 -27.08
C GLN A 32 -5.45 21.61 -27.49
N PHE A 33 -4.63 22.25 -26.64
CA PHE A 33 -4.08 23.58 -26.92
C PHE A 33 -2.66 23.54 -27.51
N VAL A 34 -1.83 22.56 -27.12
CA VAL A 34 -0.44 22.44 -27.60
C VAL A 34 -0.06 20.98 -27.78
N SER A 35 0.48 20.65 -28.96
CA SER A 35 0.87 19.27 -29.34
C SER A 35 1.92 18.65 -28.42
N TRP A 36 2.78 19.45 -27.77
CA TRP A 36 3.81 18.98 -26.82
C TRP A 36 3.24 18.28 -25.57
N PHE A 37 2.02 18.62 -25.14
CA PHE A 37 1.39 17.99 -23.97
C PHE A 37 1.07 16.50 -24.17
N ASN A 38 1.03 16.01 -25.42
CA ASN A 38 0.95 14.58 -25.73
C ASN A 38 2.17 13.82 -25.20
N ILE A 39 3.37 14.32 -25.55
CA ILE A 39 4.65 13.71 -25.16
C ILE A 39 4.80 13.81 -23.65
N LEU A 40 4.43 14.95 -23.06
CA LEU A 40 4.46 15.13 -21.61
C LEU A 40 3.57 14.11 -20.89
N SER A 41 2.34 13.87 -21.38
CA SER A 41 1.43 12.88 -20.78
C SER A 41 2.03 11.48 -20.76
N ILE A 42 2.74 11.09 -21.82
CA ILE A 42 3.43 9.78 -21.90
C ILE A 42 4.58 9.72 -20.89
N VAL A 43 5.44 10.74 -20.87
CA VAL A 43 6.58 10.80 -19.95
C VAL A 43 6.13 10.76 -18.49
N VAL A 44 5.12 11.54 -18.13
CA VAL A 44 4.58 11.57 -16.77
C VAL A 44 3.90 10.23 -16.41
N SER A 45 3.25 9.56 -17.37
CA SER A 45 2.70 8.21 -17.16
C SER A 45 3.80 7.19 -16.84
N LEU A 46 4.96 7.29 -17.50
CA LEU A 46 6.11 6.44 -17.17
C LEU A 46 6.67 6.73 -15.78
N LEU A 47 6.74 8.00 -15.38
CA LEU A 47 7.15 8.41 -14.03
C LEU A 47 6.16 7.94 -12.95
N TYR A 48 4.86 7.93 -13.26
CA TYR A 48 3.83 7.35 -12.40
C TYR A 48 4.08 5.85 -12.17
N VAL A 49 4.34 5.09 -13.24
CA VAL A 49 4.65 3.64 -13.15
C VAL A 49 5.96 3.40 -12.41
N ALA A 50 7.00 4.22 -12.64
CA ALA A 50 8.26 4.12 -11.92
C ALA A 50 8.07 4.36 -10.40
N SER A 51 7.25 5.34 -10.03
CA SER A 51 6.92 5.63 -8.62
C SER A 51 6.13 4.51 -7.97
N PHE A 52 5.22 3.89 -8.73
CA PHE A 52 4.50 2.69 -8.30
C PHE A 52 5.47 1.55 -7.97
N ALA A 53 6.42 1.27 -8.87
CA ALA A 53 7.41 0.21 -8.67
C ALA A 53 8.28 0.43 -7.42
N LEU A 54 8.63 1.68 -7.12
CA LEU A 54 9.47 2.04 -5.96
C LEU A 54 8.75 1.92 -4.61
N GLY A 55 7.43 2.13 -4.55
CA GLY A 55 6.66 2.12 -3.30
C GLY A 55 5.65 0.97 -3.24
N PRO A 56 4.41 1.18 -3.70
CA PRO A 56 3.33 0.20 -3.58
C PRO A 56 3.56 -1.12 -4.34
N GLY A 57 4.49 -1.17 -5.31
CA GLY A 57 4.82 -2.40 -6.03
C GLY A 57 5.57 -3.45 -5.21
N SER A 58 6.36 -3.04 -4.21
CA SER A 58 7.22 -3.94 -3.43
C SER A 58 6.80 -4.10 -1.96
N ILE A 59 6.10 -3.11 -1.41
CA ILE A 59 5.86 -3.02 0.04
C ILE A 59 4.74 -3.92 0.56
N PRO A 60 3.59 -4.09 -0.12
CA PRO A 60 2.58 -5.06 0.30
C PRO A 60 3.13 -6.48 0.38
N TRP A 61 3.98 -6.88 -0.56
CA TRP A 61 4.65 -8.18 -0.56
C TRP A 61 5.60 -8.35 0.63
N LEU A 62 6.33 -7.29 0.99
CA LEU A 62 7.22 -7.30 2.15
C LEU A 62 6.43 -7.36 3.47
N ILE A 63 5.34 -6.60 3.59
CA ILE A 63 4.50 -6.58 4.79
C ILE A 63 3.88 -7.96 5.04
N VAL A 64 3.38 -8.65 4.01
CA VAL A 64 2.85 -10.02 4.16
C VAL A 64 3.95 -11.00 4.56
N ALA A 65 5.16 -10.87 4.02
CA ALA A 65 6.29 -11.70 4.44
C ALA A 65 6.71 -11.48 5.90
N GLU A 66 6.53 -10.26 6.42
CA GLU A 66 6.88 -9.87 7.79
C GLU A 66 5.76 -10.12 8.82
N LEU A 67 4.48 -10.09 8.43
CA LEU A 67 3.38 -10.32 9.35
C LEU A 67 3.17 -11.81 9.70
N PHE A 68 3.57 -12.72 8.81
CA PHE A 68 3.28 -14.15 8.96
C PHE A 68 4.55 -14.98 9.22
N SER A 69 4.48 -15.85 10.23
CA SER A 69 5.47 -16.90 10.47
C SER A 69 5.49 -17.92 9.32
N GLN A 70 6.56 -18.73 9.21
CA GLN A 70 6.80 -19.61 8.06
C GLN A 70 5.63 -20.58 7.74
N GLY A 71 4.81 -20.95 8.73
CA GLY A 71 3.64 -21.82 8.54
C GLY A 71 2.51 -21.19 7.72
N PRO A 72 1.82 -20.12 8.21
CA PRO A 72 0.69 -19.51 7.51
C PRO A 72 1.08 -18.62 6.31
N ARG A 73 2.36 -18.31 6.12
CA ARG A 73 2.83 -17.37 5.08
C ARG A 73 2.40 -17.72 3.65
N PRO A 74 2.48 -18.98 3.17
CA PRO A 74 2.07 -19.31 1.80
C PRO A 74 0.59 -19.02 1.55
N ALA A 75 -0.29 -19.38 2.49
CA ALA A 75 -1.73 -19.14 2.38
C ALA A 75 -2.05 -17.62 2.35
N ALA A 76 -1.42 -16.85 3.23
CA ALA A 76 -1.59 -15.39 3.26
C ALA A 76 -1.09 -14.71 1.97
N MET A 77 0.03 -15.19 1.42
CA MET A 77 0.56 -14.73 0.14
C MET A 77 -0.41 -15.06 -1.01
N SER A 78 -0.96 -16.27 -1.07
CA SER A 78 -1.93 -16.66 -2.11
C SER A 78 -3.20 -15.80 -2.08
N VAL A 79 -3.73 -15.49 -0.90
CA VAL A 79 -4.89 -14.58 -0.77
C VAL A 79 -4.52 -13.17 -1.23
N SER A 80 -3.34 -12.68 -0.86
CA SER A 80 -2.85 -11.36 -1.28
C SER A 80 -2.70 -11.26 -2.80
N VAL A 81 -2.15 -12.31 -3.43
CA VAL A 81 -2.06 -12.44 -4.90
C VAL A 81 -3.46 -12.40 -5.51
N LEU A 82 -4.40 -13.20 -5.00
CA LEU A 82 -5.76 -13.27 -5.52
C LEU A 82 -6.46 -11.89 -5.47
N VAL A 83 -6.39 -11.21 -4.32
CA VAL A 83 -6.97 -9.87 -4.15
C VAL A 83 -6.33 -8.86 -5.11
N ASN A 84 -5.01 -8.94 -5.32
CA ASN A 84 -4.31 -8.08 -6.28
C ASN A 84 -4.80 -8.31 -7.72
N TRP A 85 -4.92 -9.56 -8.16
CA TRP A 85 -5.41 -9.89 -9.50
C TRP A 85 -6.87 -9.50 -9.71
N ILE A 86 -7.74 -9.72 -8.72
CA ILE A 86 -9.14 -9.30 -8.77
C ILE A 86 -9.23 -7.76 -8.87
N SER A 87 -8.43 -7.05 -8.07
CA SER A 87 -8.40 -5.58 -8.12
C SER A 87 -7.93 -5.09 -9.49
N ASN A 88 -6.88 -5.69 -10.05
CA ASN A 88 -6.41 -5.36 -11.40
C ASN A 88 -7.47 -5.66 -12.47
N PHE A 89 -8.21 -6.76 -12.35
CA PHE A 89 -9.30 -7.10 -13.25
C PHE A 89 -10.44 -6.06 -13.19
N ILE A 90 -10.86 -5.69 -11.98
CA ILE A 90 -11.91 -4.67 -11.77
C ILE A 90 -11.46 -3.33 -12.37
N VAL A 91 -10.23 -2.91 -12.10
CA VAL A 91 -9.69 -1.65 -12.64
C VAL A 91 -9.62 -1.73 -14.17
N GLY A 92 -9.08 -2.81 -14.74
CA GLY A 92 -8.96 -2.99 -16.18
C GLY A 92 -10.31 -3.00 -16.90
N TYR A 93 -11.33 -3.61 -16.30
CA TYR A 93 -12.69 -3.64 -16.83
C TYR A 93 -13.39 -2.27 -16.72
N THR A 94 -13.23 -1.59 -15.58
CA THR A 94 -13.90 -0.33 -15.28
C THR A 94 -13.24 0.86 -15.98
N PHE A 95 -11.93 0.81 -16.23
CA PHE A 95 -11.17 1.94 -16.77
C PHE A 95 -11.72 2.47 -18.12
N PRO A 96 -12.05 1.63 -19.14
CA PRO A 96 -12.66 2.13 -20.37
C PRO A 96 -14.00 2.83 -20.15
N HIS A 97 -14.79 2.37 -19.19
CA HIS A 97 -16.10 2.95 -18.86
C HIS A 97 -15.91 4.32 -18.20
N LEU A 98 -14.96 4.38 -17.28
CA LEU A 98 -14.57 5.60 -16.59
C LEU A 98 -13.98 6.63 -17.58
N GLN A 99 -13.20 6.16 -18.56
CA GLN A 99 -12.63 7.00 -19.61
C GLN A 99 -13.70 7.62 -20.51
N ARG A 100 -14.75 6.88 -20.84
CA ARG A 100 -15.90 7.43 -21.60
C ARG A 100 -16.69 8.46 -20.80
N ALA A 101 -16.83 8.25 -19.49
CA ALA A 101 -17.62 9.13 -18.62
C ALA A 101 -16.88 10.42 -18.24
N LEU A 102 -15.58 10.34 -17.93
CA LEU A 102 -14.79 11.44 -17.36
C LEU A 102 -13.80 12.06 -18.35
N GLY A 103 -13.51 11.42 -19.48
CA GLY A 103 -12.59 11.91 -20.50
C GLY A 103 -11.21 12.25 -19.93
N ASN A 104 -10.85 13.53 -19.97
CA ASN A 104 -9.55 14.01 -19.47
C ASN A 104 -9.41 13.90 -17.94
N TYR A 105 -10.50 13.76 -17.20
CA TYR A 105 -10.52 13.70 -15.73
C TYR A 105 -10.54 12.27 -15.17
N THR A 106 -10.32 11.26 -16.01
CA THR A 106 -10.39 9.83 -15.65
C THR A 106 -9.43 9.43 -14.52
N PHE A 107 -8.35 10.18 -14.33
CA PHE A 107 -7.37 9.93 -13.28
C PHE A 107 -7.76 10.55 -11.91
N ILE A 108 -8.80 11.39 -11.83
CA ILE A 108 -9.24 11.99 -10.55
C ILE A 108 -9.69 10.94 -9.53
N PRO A 109 -10.56 9.96 -9.86
CA PRO A 109 -10.95 8.93 -8.91
C PRO A 109 -9.76 8.12 -8.37
N PHE A 110 -8.79 7.81 -9.24
CA PHE A 110 -7.54 7.14 -8.83
C PHE A 110 -6.68 8.03 -7.93
N SER A 111 -6.65 9.34 -8.17
CA SER A 111 -5.93 10.30 -7.33
C SER A 111 -6.54 10.40 -5.93
N VAL A 112 -7.87 10.37 -5.83
CA VAL A 112 -8.59 10.36 -4.54
C VAL A 112 -8.29 9.06 -3.78
N LEU A 113 -8.36 7.91 -4.45
CA LEU A 113 -7.99 6.62 -3.84
C LEU A 113 -6.52 6.60 -3.38
N LEU A 114 -5.60 7.14 -4.19
CA LEU A 114 -4.19 7.28 -3.82
C LEU A 114 -4.01 8.17 -2.58
N LEU A 115 -4.73 9.29 -2.49
CA LEU A 115 -4.70 10.16 -1.33
C LEU A 115 -5.22 9.45 -0.08
N LEU A 116 -6.32 8.71 -0.20
CA LEU A 116 -6.86 7.90 0.90
C LEU A 116 -5.86 6.83 1.35
N PHE A 117 -5.23 6.12 0.42
CA PHE A 117 -4.19 5.14 0.76
C PHE A 117 -2.94 5.79 1.36
N TRP A 118 -2.54 6.96 0.88
CA TRP A 118 -1.44 7.72 1.44
C TRP A 118 -1.75 8.13 2.89
N LEU A 119 -2.96 8.64 3.14
CA LEU A 119 -3.41 9.04 4.47
C LEU A 119 -3.54 7.84 5.41
N PHE A 120 -4.13 6.74 4.93
CA PHE A 120 -4.21 5.48 5.65
C PHE A 120 -2.82 4.97 6.02
N THR A 121 -1.88 4.97 5.07
CA THR A 121 -0.49 4.58 5.31
C THR A 121 0.17 5.49 6.33
N TYR A 122 -0.05 6.80 6.22
CA TYR A 122 0.54 7.77 7.12
C TYR A 122 0.10 7.56 8.57
N PHE A 123 -1.20 7.35 8.81
CA PHE A 123 -1.78 7.22 10.15
C PHE A 123 -1.75 5.79 10.72
N TYR A 124 -2.08 4.78 9.93
CA TYR A 124 -2.23 3.39 10.42
C TYR A 124 -0.95 2.58 10.33
N VAL A 125 -0.09 2.82 9.34
CA VAL A 125 1.20 2.12 9.24
C VAL A 125 2.19 2.80 10.15
N LYS A 126 2.23 2.34 11.41
CA LYS A 126 3.32 2.68 12.34
C LYS A 126 4.63 2.11 11.81
N GLU A 127 5.67 2.93 11.89
CA GLU A 127 6.98 2.63 11.33
C GLU A 127 7.54 1.32 11.93
N THR A 128 7.70 0.27 11.11
CA THR A 128 8.35 -0.99 11.52
C THR A 128 9.87 -0.85 11.63
N LYS A 129 10.41 0.37 11.57
CA LYS A 129 11.84 0.63 11.72
C LYS A 129 12.14 0.78 13.22
N ASN A 130 13.04 -0.09 13.72
CA ASN A 130 13.56 -0.17 15.11
C ASN A 130 12.81 -1.06 16.11
N LYS A 131 11.94 -1.98 15.68
CA LYS A 131 11.56 -3.13 16.51
C LYS A 131 11.89 -4.43 15.81
N THR A 132 12.87 -5.16 16.34
CA THR A 132 13.25 -6.50 15.91
C THR A 132 12.03 -7.41 16.03
N PHE A 133 11.87 -8.39 15.14
CA PHE A 133 10.83 -9.44 15.20
C PHE A 133 10.69 -10.08 16.60
N GLN A 134 11.80 -10.07 17.37
CA GLN A 134 11.87 -10.49 18.77
C GLN A 134 11.05 -9.63 19.73
N GLU A 135 10.91 -8.31 19.58
CA GLU A 135 10.11 -7.49 20.50
C GLU A 135 8.61 -7.66 20.28
N VAL A 136 8.18 -7.79 19.02
CA VAL A 136 6.76 -8.02 18.72
C VAL A 136 6.37 -9.38 19.27
N SER A 137 7.11 -10.45 18.94
CA SER A 137 6.86 -11.80 19.48
C SER A 137 7.02 -11.90 21.01
N ALA A 138 7.93 -11.13 21.62
CA ALA A 138 8.05 -11.05 23.08
C ALA A 138 6.83 -10.38 23.74
N SER A 139 6.23 -9.34 23.14
CA SER A 139 5.03 -8.72 23.70
C SER A 139 3.80 -9.63 23.66
N TRP A 140 3.72 -10.53 22.68
CA TRP A 140 2.66 -11.53 22.60
C TRP A 140 2.91 -12.67 23.59
N ARG A 141 4.15 -13.20 23.70
CA ARG A 141 4.52 -14.23 24.69
C ARG A 141 4.38 -13.76 26.14
N GLN A 142 4.80 -12.54 26.45
CA GLN A 142 4.72 -12.00 27.81
C GLN A 142 3.26 -11.77 28.26
N LYS A 143 2.34 -11.61 27.30
CA LYS A 143 0.90 -11.55 27.58
C LYS A 143 0.33 -12.93 27.85
N ASP A 144 0.75 -13.95 27.12
CA ASP A 144 0.32 -15.35 27.32
C ASP A 144 0.86 -15.92 28.66
N ASP A 145 2.10 -15.60 29.03
CA ASP A 145 2.69 -16.03 30.31
C ASP A 145 1.99 -15.37 31.52
N ASN A 146 1.64 -14.09 31.43
CA ASN A 146 0.89 -13.40 32.49
C ASN A 146 -0.54 -13.96 32.65
N ILE A 147 -1.23 -14.30 31.55
CA ILE A 147 -2.55 -14.93 31.61
C ILE A 147 -2.46 -16.33 32.25
N SER A 148 -1.37 -17.06 31.97
CA SER A 148 -1.11 -18.37 32.55
C SER A 148 -0.85 -18.31 34.06
N GLN A 149 -0.07 -17.32 34.53
CA GLN A 149 0.16 -17.13 35.97
C GLN A 149 -1.10 -16.69 36.72
N VAL A 150 -1.88 -15.76 36.17
CA VAL A 150 -3.15 -15.33 36.78
C VAL A 150 -4.17 -16.47 36.84
N ASN A 151 -4.23 -17.33 35.82
CA ASN A 151 -5.10 -18.52 35.84
C ASN A 151 -4.63 -19.58 36.85
N THR A 152 -3.32 -19.69 37.09
CA THR A 152 -2.78 -20.62 38.08
C THR A 152 -3.05 -20.11 39.50
N GLU A 153 -2.80 -18.83 39.80
CA GLU A 153 -3.10 -18.23 41.10
C GLU A 153 -4.61 -18.22 41.42
N SER A 154 -5.47 -17.95 40.44
CA SER A 154 -6.92 -17.99 40.65
C SER A 154 -7.46 -19.42 40.86
N SER A 155 -6.84 -20.44 40.28
CA SER A 155 -7.20 -21.85 40.54
C SER A 155 -6.82 -22.34 41.95
N HIS A 156 -5.88 -21.67 42.63
CA HIS A 156 -5.49 -21.95 44.01
C HIS A 156 -6.31 -21.16 45.04
N LEU A 157 -7.12 -20.19 44.61
CA LEU A 157 -7.94 -19.33 45.48
C LEU A 157 -9.44 -19.67 45.47
N VAL A 158 -9.86 -20.71 44.74
CA VAL A 158 -11.23 -21.25 44.80
C VAL A 158 -11.19 -22.59 45.54
N PRO A 159 -11.68 -22.66 46.80
CA PRO A 159 -11.83 -23.92 47.54
C PRO A 159 -12.98 -24.79 47.01
#